data_AF-A0A6A4ZBI6-F1
#
_entry.id   AF-A0A6A4ZBI6-F1
#
_cell.length_a   1.000
_cell.length_b   1.000
_cell.length_c   1.000
_cell.angle_alpha   90.00
_cell.angle_beta   90.00
_cell.angle_gamma   90.00
#
_symmetry.space_group_name_H-M   'P 1'
#
loop_
_entity.id
_entity.type
_entity.pdbx_description
1 polymer ?
#
loop_
_entity_poly.entity_id
_entity_poly.type
_entity_poly.pdbx_seq_one_letter_code
_entity_poly.pdbx_strand_id
1 'polypeptide(L)'
;MRNTTNLPTKLSLEVLAAKVPEYDVPINVHPRIQVCNSPLSEEGVLGFEYGYSLQCPDALTIWEAQFGDFANGAQTIIDTFIVSGEQKWHRHSGLILNLPHGYEGQGPEHSSARMERFLQQSNEDSDGFTTDEVKADVDVNIHIVIPTTPAQYFHALRRQVCALYVVVVFTIVAFSASTLC
;
A
#
# COMPACT_ATOMS: atom_id res chain seq x y z
N MET A 1 12.98 -11.59 13.26
CA MET A 1 13.99 -10.73 13.90
C MET A 1 14.75 -10.05 12.78
N ARG A 2 14.42 -8.80 12.45
CA ARG A 2 15.15 -8.07 11.42
C ARG A 2 16.58 -7.88 11.89
N ASN A 3 17.54 -8.01 10.98
CA ASN A 3 18.93 -7.68 11.29
C ASN A 3 19.04 -6.16 11.35
N THR A 4 18.68 -5.58 12.50
CA THR A 4 18.67 -4.14 12.77
C THR A 4 20.07 -3.52 12.85
N THR A 5 21.13 -4.30 12.66
CA THR A 5 22.51 -3.85 12.80
C THR A 5 22.98 -2.92 11.66
N ASN A 6 22.22 -2.81 10.57
CA ASN A 6 22.53 -1.93 9.42
C ASN A 6 21.43 -0.93 9.08
N LEU A 7 20.42 -0.76 9.94
CA LEU A 7 19.45 0.33 9.75
C LEU A 7 20.04 1.60 10.40
N PRO A 8 20.21 2.71 9.64
CA PRO A 8 20.70 3.94 10.23
C PRO A 8 19.75 4.36 11.36
N THR A 9 20.29 4.43 12.58
CA THR A 9 19.60 4.80 13.83
C THR A 9 19.06 6.23 13.85
N LYS A 10 19.20 6.94 12.73
CA LYS A 10 18.62 8.25 12.44
C LYS A 10 18.41 8.27 10.93
N LEU A 11 17.17 8.22 10.46
CA LEU A 11 16.87 8.79 9.15
C LEU A 11 17.06 10.30 9.31
N SER A 12 18.27 10.80 9.05
CA SER A 12 18.49 12.24 8.99
C SER A 12 17.61 12.81 7.87
N LEU A 13 17.12 14.04 8.06
CA LEU A 13 16.43 14.78 7.00
C LEU A 13 17.24 14.82 5.71
N GLU A 14 18.57 14.69 5.80
CA GLU A 14 19.49 14.57 4.66
C GLU A 14 19.32 13.27 3.87
N VAL A 15 19.06 12.12 4.53
CA VAL A 15 18.77 10.85 3.84
C VAL A 15 17.41 10.90 3.16
N LEU A 16 16.42 11.52 3.79
CA LEU A 16 15.10 11.76 3.21
C LEU A 16 15.17 12.76 2.04
N ALA A 17 15.96 13.83 2.18
CA ALA A 17 16.17 14.85 1.14
C ALA A 17 17.00 14.31 -0.03
N ALA A 18 18.00 13.46 0.20
CA ALA A 18 18.76 12.78 -0.85
C ALA A 18 17.91 11.77 -1.63
N LYS A 19 16.76 11.37 -1.08
CA LYS A 19 15.78 10.48 -1.73
C LYS A 19 14.55 11.19 -2.26
N VAL A 20 14.42 12.51 -2.08
CA VAL A 20 13.53 13.30 -2.93
C VAL A 20 14.18 13.27 -4.30
N PRO A 21 13.64 12.52 -5.28
CA PRO A 21 14.22 12.52 -6.60
C PRO A 21 14.07 13.95 -7.10
N GLU A 22 15.18 14.64 -7.33
CA GLU A 22 15.18 15.71 -8.31
C GLU A 22 14.59 15.07 -9.57
N TYR A 23 13.44 15.55 -10.00
CA TYR A 23 12.70 14.96 -11.12
C TYR A 23 13.39 15.36 -12.43
N ASP A 24 14.66 14.98 -12.56
CA ASP A 24 15.34 14.90 -13.84
C ASP A 24 14.76 13.66 -14.52
N VAL A 25 13.57 13.82 -15.10
CA VAL A 25 13.08 12.86 -16.08
C VAL A 25 14.15 12.84 -17.15
N PRO A 26 14.86 11.71 -17.33
CA PRO A 26 15.82 11.64 -18.42
C PRO A 26 15.05 12.00 -19.69
N ILE A 27 15.55 12.96 -20.46
CA ILE A 27 14.86 13.56 -21.62
C ILE A 27 14.51 12.47 -22.69
N ASN A 28 14.99 11.24 -22.49
CA ASN A 28 14.77 10.06 -23.33
C ASN A 28 14.17 8.82 -22.61
N VAL A 29 13.71 8.94 -21.37
CA VAL A 29 12.98 7.86 -20.68
C VAL A 29 11.52 8.26 -20.58
N HIS A 30 10.67 7.67 -21.43
CA HIS A 30 9.23 7.84 -21.34
C HIS A 30 8.72 7.04 -20.14
N PRO A 31 8.22 7.69 -19.06
CA PRO A 31 7.53 6.97 -18.00
C PRO A 31 6.33 6.25 -18.61
N ARG A 32 6.32 4.92 -18.50
CA ARG A 32 5.25 4.09 -19.05
C ARG A 32 4.17 3.93 -18.00
N ILE A 33 2.96 4.35 -18.34
CA ILE A 33 1.74 4.03 -17.59
C ILE A 33 1.05 2.91 -18.33
N GLN A 34 0.74 1.83 -17.61
CA GLN A 34 -0.04 0.72 -18.15
C GLN A 34 -1.33 0.61 -17.35
N VAL A 35 -2.46 0.81 -18.03
CA VAL A 35 -3.80 0.64 -17.45
C VAL A 35 -4.36 -0.66 -18.00
N CYS A 36 -4.62 -1.61 -17.10
CA CYS A 36 -5.13 -2.93 -17.44
C CYS A 36 -6.53 -3.11 -16.89
N ASN A 37 -7.53 -3.19 -17.77
CA ASN A 37 -8.85 -3.66 -17.37
C ASN A 37 -8.76 -5.17 -17.15
N SER A 38 -8.85 -5.58 -15.89
CA SER A 38 -8.75 -6.99 -15.51
C SER A 38 -9.98 -7.79 -15.95
N PRO A 39 -9.86 -9.12 -16.09
CA PRO A 39 -11.04 -9.99 -16.07
C PRO A 39 -11.74 -9.89 -14.71
N LEU A 40 -12.99 -10.32 -14.64
CA LEU A 40 -13.78 -10.34 -13.40
C LEU A 40 -13.28 -11.45 -12.45
N SER A 41 -12.12 -11.23 -11.84
CA SER A 41 -11.42 -12.17 -10.96
C SER A 41 -10.51 -11.41 -10.00
N GLU A 42 -10.86 -11.35 -8.73
CA GLU A 42 -10.08 -10.66 -7.70
C GLU A 42 -8.84 -11.48 -7.33
N GLU A 43 -9.00 -12.77 -7.03
CA GLU A 43 -7.93 -13.64 -6.53
C GLU A 43 -6.77 -13.78 -7.52
N GLY A 44 -7.07 -14.17 -8.76
CA GLY A 44 -6.06 -14.39 -9.79
C GLY A 44 -5.33 -13.10 -10.19
N VAL A 45 -6.05 -11.99 -10.25
CA VAL A 45 -5.48 -10.69 -10.65
C VAL A 45 -4.63 -10.11 -9.52
N LEU A 46 -5.11 -10.14 -8.27
CA LEU A 46 -4.33 -9.67 -7.14
C LEU A 46 -3.05 -10.50 -6.93
N GLY A 47 -3.13 -11.82 -7.13
CA GLY A 47 -1.96 -12.70 -7.12
C GLY A 47 -0.95 -12.35 -8.22
N PHE A 48 -1.43 -12.01 -9.42
CA PHE A 48 -0.59 -11.54 -10.52
C PHE A 48 0.11 -10.22 -10.19
N GLU A 49 -0.64 -9.21 -9.72
CA GLU A 49 -0.08 -7.90 -9.35
C GLU A 49 0.92 -7.99 -8.20
N TYR A 50 0.68 -8.87 -7.23
CA TYR A 50 1.67 -9.17 -6.18
C TYR A 50 2.95 -9.77 -6.78
N GLY A 51 2.86 -10.71 -7.71
CA GLY A 51 4.02 -11.24 -8.41
C GLY A 51 4.78 -10.16 -9.20
N TYR A 52 4.05 -9.26 -9.84
CA TYR A 52 4.60 -8.16 -10.60
C TYR A 52 5.36 -7.17 -9.71
N SER A 53 4.78 -6.78 -8.56
CA SER A 53 5.42 -5.85 -7.62
C SER A 53 6.72 -6.41 -7.02
N LEU A 54 6.83 -7.73 -6.86
CA LEU A 54 8.07 -8.39 -6.43
C LEU A 54 9.17 -8.34 -7.50
N GLN A 55 8.79 -8.43 -8.77
CA GLN A 55 9.73 -8.48 -9.90
C GLN A 55 10.18 -7.09 -10.33
N CYS A 56 9.30 -6.09 -10.20
CA CYS A 56 9.52 -4.70 -10.58
C CYS A 56 9.40 -3.78 -9.36
N PRO A 57 10.37 -3.78 -8.43
CA PRO A 57 10.29 -3.00 -7.18
C PRO A 57 10.28 -1.48 -7.40
N ASP A 58 10.81 -1.00 -8.53
CA ASP A 58 10.81 0.42 -8.89
C ASP A 58 9.48 0.89 -9.51
N ALA A 59 8.55 -0.03 -9.79
CA ALA A 59 7.26 0.27 -10.38
C ALA A 59 6.19 0.53 -9.31
N LEU A 60 5.44 1.63 -9.48
CA LEU A 60 4.23 1.88 -8.69
C LEU A 60 3.11 0.95 -9.18
N THR A 61 2.90 -0.14 -8.44
CA THR A 61 1.90 -1.17 -8.80
C THR A 61 0.65 -0.96 -7.96
N ILE A 62 -0.50 -0.77 -8.63
CA ILE A 62 -1.78 -0.49 -7.98
C ILE A 62 -2.80 -1.53 -8.46
N TRP A 63 -3.41 -2.22 -7.51
CA TRP A 63 -4.59 -3.03 -7.74
C TRP A 63 -5.81 -2.32 -7.14
N GLU A 64 -6.87 -2.17 -7.94
CA GLU A 64 -8.10 -1.52 -7.52
C GLU A 64 -9.26 -2.51 -7.53
N ALA A 65 -9.96 -2.60 -6.39
CA ALA A 65 -11.22 -3.33 -6.32
C ALA A 65 -12.35 -2.48 -6.91
N GLN A 66 -13.33 -3.11 -7.57
CA GLN A 66 -14.52 -2.39 -8.06
C GLN A 66 -15.29 -1.75 -6.88
N PHE A 67 -15.48 -2.51 -5.81
CA PHE A 67 -15.88 -2.05 -4.49
C PHE A 67 -14.97 -2.73 -3.46
N GLY A 68 -14.61 -2.04 -2.38
CA GLY A 68 -13.73 -2.61 -1.36
C GLY A 68 -14.27 -3.89 -0.74
N ASP A 69 -15.60 -4.07 -0.73
CA ASP A 69 -16.29 -5.25 -0.25
C ASP A 69 -15.82 -6.54 -0.96
N PHE A 70 -15.43 -6.45 -2.24
CA PHE A 70 -15.00 -7.60 -3.07
C PHE A 70 -13.55 -8.03 -2.84
N ALA A 71 -12.76 -7.28 -2.05
CA ALA A 71 -11.40 -7.70 -1.70
C ALA A 71 -11.37 -9.05 -0.96
N ASN A 72 -12.49 -9.46 -0.33
CA ASN A 72 -12.65 -10.77 0.28
C ASN A 72 -12.48 -11.94 -0.70
N GLY A 73 -12.76 -11.74 -2.00
CA GLY A 73 -12.56 -12.76 -3.04
C GLY A 73 -11.09 -13.16 -3.19
N ALA A 74 -10.16 -12.28 -2.79
CA ALA A 74 -8.72 -12.51 -2.84
C ALA A 74 -8.09 -12.71 -1.45
N GLN A 75 -8.88 -13.11 -0.44
CA GLN A 75 -8.43 -13.18 0.95
C GLN A 75 -7.21 -14.09 1.13
N THR A 76 -7.14 -15.21 0.40
CA THR A 76 -5.98 -16.11 0.44
C THR A 76 -4.70 -15.40 0.02
N ILE A 77 -4.75 -14.56 -1.02
CA ILE A 77 -3.59 -13.77 -1.47
C ILE A 77 -3.19 -12.75 -0.40
N ILE A 78 -4.18 -12.03 0.15
CA ILE A 78 -3.96 -11.04 1.21
C ILE A 78 -3.27 -11.68 2.41
N ASP A 79 -3.82 -12.77 2.95
CA ASP A 79 -3.36 -13.38 4.18
C ASP A 79 -1.99 -14.03 4.03
N THR A 80 -1.82 -14.78 2.94
CA THR A 80 -0.66 -15.69 2.82
C THR A 80 0.53 -15.05 2.14
N PHE A 81 0.32 -14.01 1.32
CA PHE A 81 1.38 -13.33 0.57
C PHE A 81 1.55 -11.88 0.99
N ILE A 82 0.49 -11.07 0.93
CA ILE A 82 0.61 -9.62 1.11
C ILE A 82 0.99 -9.27 2.56
N VAL A 83 0.20 -9.73 3.52
CA VAL A 83 0.35 -9.39 4.95
C VAL A 83 1.57 -10.07 5.59
N SER A 84 1.93 -11.26 5.10
CA SER A 84 2.85 -12.14 5.79
C SER A 84 4.07 -12.57 4.96
N GLY A 85 4.16 -12.13 3.70
CA GLY A 85 5.22 -12.51 2.77
C GLY A 85 6.59 -11.98 3.15
N GLU A 86 6.67 -10.75 3.68
CA GLU A 86 7.92 -10.20 4.20
C GLU A 86 8.44 -11.05 5.37
N GLN A 87 7.60 -11.32 6.36
CA GLN A 87 7.98 -12.07 7.55
C GLN A 87 8.37 -13.52 7.22
N LYS A 88 7.68 -14.17 6.28
CA LYS A 88 7.94 -15.56 5.90
C LYS A 88 9.14 -15.73 4.97
N TRP A 89 9.28 -14.87 3.98
CA TRP A 89 10.19 -15.09 2.85
C TRP A 89 11.13 -13.93 2.57
N HIS A 90 11.12 -12.87 3.40
CA HIS A 90 11.94 -11.67 3.22
C HIS A 90 11.72 -11.04 1.83
N ARG A 91 10.46 -11.06 1.37
CA ARG A 91 10.03 -10.47 0.10
C ARG A 91 9.24 -9.19 0.39
N HIS A 92 9.80 -8.07 -0.05
CA HIS A 92 9.15 -6.76 0.03
C HIS A 92 8.30 -6.51 -1.21
N SER A 93 7.11 -5.94 -1.01
CA SER A 93 6.14 -5.68 -2.08
C SER A 93 5.61 -4.26 -1.98
N GLY A 94 5.70 -3.52 -3.08
CA GLY A 94 5.20 -2.13 -3.21
C GLY A 94 3.79 -2.03 -3.72
N LEU A 95 3.05 -3.13 -3.65
CA LEU A 95 1.68 -3.20 -4.10
C LEU A 95 0.81 -2.27 -3.27
N ILE A 96 -0.03 -1.51 -3.96
CA ILE A 96 -1.07 -0.67 -3.36
C ILE A 96 -2.40 -1.34 -3.63
N LEU A 97 -3.20 -1.52 -2.57
CA LEU A 97 -4.58 -1.97 -2.67
C LEU A 97 -5.48 -0.74 -2.55
N ASN A 98 -6.09 -0.34 -3.65
CA ASN A 98 -7.08 0.73 -3.69
C ASN A 98 -8.46 0.12 -3.46
N LEU A 99 -9.02 0.39 -2.28
CA LEU A 99 -10.28 -0.20 -1.81
C LEU A 99 -11.33 0.90 -1.64
N PRO A 100 -12.26 1.04 -2.60
CA PRO A 100 -13.42 1.92 -2.46
C PRO A 100 -14.21 1.60 -1.19
N HIS A 101 -14.52 2.60 -0.38
CA HIS A 101 -15.25 2.47 0.89
C HIS A 101 -16.20 3.64 1.09
N GLY A 102 -17.32 3.46 1.76
CA GLY A 102 -18.21 4.57 2.09
C GLY A 102 -19.64 4.11 2.37
N TYR A 103 -20.22 4.57 3.48
CA TYR A 103 -21.60 4.26 3.84
C TYR A 103 -22.59 5.25 3.19
N GLU A 104 -22.81 5.10 1.88
CA GLU A 104 -23.70 5.97 1.09
C GLU A 104 -25.10 5.38 0.84
N GLY A 105 -25.46 4.30 1.52
CA GLY A 105 -26.78 3.66 1.39
C GLY A 105 -26.92 2.72 0.19
N GLN A 106 -25.82 2.33 -0.46
CA GLN A 106 -25.78 1.39 -1.59
C GLN A 106 -25.96 -0.09 -1.19
N GLY A 107 -26.17 -0.35 0.11
CA GLY A 107 -26.37 -1.70 0.65
C GLY A 107 -25.08 -2.36 1.17
N PRO A 108 -25.20 -3.56 1.75
CA PRO A 108 -24.13 -4.20 2.54
C PRO A 108 -22.92 -4.68 1.73
N GLU A 109 -23.04 -4.79 0.40
CA GLU A 109 -21.97 -5.27 -0.50
C GLU A 109 -21.29 -4.13 -1.29
N HIS A 110 -21.59 -2.87 -0.96
CA HIS A 110 -21.08 -1.69 -1.64
C HIS A 110 -20.74 -0.56 -0.65
N SER A 111 -20.38 -0.93 0.59
CA SER A 111 -20.21 0.05 1.67
C SER A 111 -18.88 -0.07 2.38
N SER A 112 -18.33 -1.28 2.51
CA SER A 112 -17.22 -1.53 3.43
C SER A 112 -16.10 -2.36 2.81
N ALA A 113 -14.94 -1.73 2.67
CA ALA A 113 -13.65 -2.39 2.54
C ALA A 113 -13.23 -3.25 3.76
N ARG A 114 -14.02 -3.35 4.83
CA ARG A 114 -13.72 -4.17 6.03
C ARG A 114 -12.37 -3.84 6.66
N MET A 115 -12.11 -2.54 6.84
CA MET A 115 -10.84 -2.02 7.38
C MET A 115 -10.42 -2.70 8.69
N GLU A 116 -11.38 -3.04 9.54
CA GLU A 116 -11.15 -3.76 10.80
C GLU A 116 -10.37 -5.07 10.61
N ARG A 117 -10.55 -5.74 9.47
CA ARG A 117 -9.81 -6.96 9.13
C ARG A 117 -8.35 -6.66 8.85
N PHE A 118 -8.07 -5.63 8.06
CA PHE A 118 -6.69 -5.23 7.77
C PHE A 118 -5.99 -4.73 9.04
N LEU A 119 -6.68 -3.99 9.91
CA LEU A 119 -6.14 -3.56 11.19
C LEU A 119 -5.77 -4.76 12.09
N GLN A 120 -6.62 -5.79 12.14
CA GLN A 120 -6.32 -7.04 12.87
C GLN A 120 -5.14 -7.82 12.26
N GLN A 121 -4.83 -7.61 10.98
CA GLN A 121 -3.73 -8.24 10.27
C GLN A 121 -2.41 -7.46 10.39
N SER A 122 -2.46 -6.25 10.92
CA SER A 122 -1.26 -5.49 11.27
C SER A 122 -0.48 -6.22 12.36
N ASN A 123 0.85 -6.13 12.31
CA ASN A 123 1.76 -6.72 13.29
C ASN A 123 2.11 -5.77 14.47
N GLU A 124 1.40 -4.66 14.60
CA GLU A 124 1.55 -3.73 15.73
C GLU A 124 0.98 -4.30 17.05
N ASP A 125 1.64 -3.99 18.16
CA ASP A 125 1.23 -4.41 19.50
C ASP A 125 0.09 -3.51 20.03
N SER A 126 -1.02 -4.10 20.44
CA SER A 126 -2.17 -3.37 20.99
C SER A 126 -1.90 -2.77 22.39
N ASP A 127 -0.97 -3.35 23.14
CA ASP A 127 -0.70 -2.99 24.54
C ASP A 127 0.56 -2.11 24.68
N GLY A 128 1.39 -2.04 23.63
CA GLY A 128 2.67 -1.36 23.61
C GLY A 128 2.80 -0.41 22.42
N PHE A 129 2.70 0.90 22.66
CA PHE A 129 2.96 1.91 21.63
C PHE A 129 4.46 2.25 21.58
N THR A 130 5.08 2.12 20.41
CA THR A 130 6.45 2.62 20.20
C THR A 130 6.43 4.15 20.05
N THR A 131 7.26 4.84 20.82
CA THR A 131 7.47 6.29 20.65
C THR A 131 8.48 6.62 19.55
N ASP A 132 9.18 5.61 19.03
CA ASP A 132 10.06 5.74 17.88
C ASP A 132 9.25 5.61 16.60
N GLU A 133 8.86 6.76 16.03
CA GLU A 133 8.07 6.86 14.81
C GLU A 133 8.76 6.23 13.60
N VAL A 134 10.10 6.32 13.53
CA VAL A 134 10.86 5.72 12.42
C VAL A 134 10.78 4.21 12.52
N LYS A 135 10.92 3.67 13.73
CA LYS A 135 10.80 2.23 13.95
C LYS A 135 9.38 1.74 13.67
N ALA A 136 8.35 2.47 14.08
CA ALA A 136 6.96 2.15 13.77
C ALA A 136 6.75 2.03 12.25
N ASP A 137 7.23 3.02 11.50
CA ASP A 137 7.02 3.09 10.06
C ASP A 137 7.75 1.97 9.30
N VAL A 138 8.92 1.56 9.80
CA VAL A 138 9.73 0.50 9.19
C VAL A 138 9.20 -0.88 9.59
N ASP A 139 8.88 -1.12 10.87
CA ASP A 139 8.56 -2.44 11.47
C ASP A 139 7.19 -2.99 11.13
N VAL A 140 6.29 -2.16 10.62
CA VAL A 140 4.96 -2.60 10.24
C VAL A 140 4.99 -3.46 8.97
N ASN A 141 4.10 -4.47 8.92
CA ASN A 141 3.95 -5.34 7.75
C ASN A 141 3.09 -4.71 6.63
N ILE A 142 2.15 -3.84 6.99
CA ILE A 142 1.23 -3.16 6.08
C ILE A 142 0.94 -1.74 6.58
N HIS A 143 0.78 -0.77 5.69
CA HIS A 143 0.24 0.54 6.03
C HIS A 143 -1.23 0.61 5.62
N ILE A 144 -2.07 1.11 6.51
CA ILE A 144 -3.49 1.32 6.24
C ILE A 144 -3.76 2.81 6.32
N VAL A 145 -4.21 3.40 5.22
CA VAL A 145 -4.44 4.84 5.10
C VAL A 145 -5.85 5.14 4.58
N ILE A 146 -6.48 6.14 5.17
CA ILE A 146 -7.77 6.69 4.73
C ILE A 146 -7.56 8.16 4.38
N PRO A 147 -7.08 8.47 3.16
CA PRO A 147 -6.90 9.86 2.75
C PRO A 147 -8.27 10.55 2.62
N THR A 148 -8.39 11.75 3.19
CA THR A 148 -9.60 12.58 3.10
C THR A 148 -9.45 13.75 2.13
N THR A 149 -8.23 13.96 1.61
CA THR A 149 -7.94 15.01 0.63
C THR A 149 -7.12 14.45 -0.54
N PRO A 150 -7.26 15.02 -1.76
CA PRO A 150 -6.44 14.62 -2.90
C PRO A 150 -4.94 14.77 -2.66
N ALA A 151 -4.52 15.78 -1.90
CA ALA A 151 -3.13 15.99 -1.54
C ALA A 151 -2.58 14.85 -0.67
N GLN A 152 -3.34 14.38 0.32
CA GLN A 152 -2.94 13.21 1.13
C GLN A 152 -2.80 11.96 0.26
N TYR A 153 -3.73 11.72 -0.66
CA TYR A 153 -3.64 10.59 -1.57
C TYR A 153 -2.42 10.67 -2.48
N PHE A 154 -2.17 11.85 -3.07
CA PHE A 154 -0.98 12.10 -3.88
C PHE A 154 0.33 11.81 -3.13
N HIS A 155 0.43 12.28 -1.89
CA HIS A 155 1.61 12.04 -1.06
C HIS A 155 1.74 10.58 -0.62
N ALA A 156 0.63 9.88 -0.37
CA ALA A 156 0.64 8.44 -0.07
C ALA A 156 1.16 7.61 -1.26
N LEU A 157 0.71 7.91 -2.48
CA LEU A 157 1.21 7.24 -3.69
C LEU A 157 2.71 7.51 -3.92
N ARG A 158 3.14 8.76 -3.75
CA ARG A 158 4.56 9.13 -3.93
C ARG A 158 5.46 8.49 -2.88
N ARG A 159 4.98 8.36 -1.64
CA ARG A 159 5.72 7.70 -0.57
C ARG A 159 6.13 6.29 -0.99
N GLN A 160 5.28 5.54 -1.69
CA GLN A 160 5.58 4.17 -2.09
C GLN A 160 6.77 4.02 -3.05
N VAL A 161 6.99 5.02 -3.91
CA VAL A 161 8.14 5.02 -4.82
C VAL A 161 9.38 5.64 -4.16
N CYS A 162 9.18 6.63 -3.28
CA CYS A 162 10.29 7.38 -2.68
C CYS A 162 10.82 6.77 -1.38
N ALA A 163 10.07 5.87 -0.73
CA ALA A 163 10.44 5.30 0.56
C ALA A 163 11.73 4.46 0.47
N LEU A 164 12.41 4.32 1.62
CA LEU A 164 13.58 3.44 1.78
C LEU A 164 13.20 1.96 1.87
N TYR A 165 11.95 1.69 2.21
CA TYR A 165 11.38 0.38 2.44
C TYR A 165 9.99 0.37 1.83
N VAL A 166 9.64 -0.78 1.29
CA VAL A 166 8.48 -0.93 0.44
C VAL A 166 7.50 -1.83 1.17
N VAL A 167 6.46 -1.21 1.72
CA VAL A 167 5.43 -1.85 2.54
C VAL A 167 4.11 -1.69 1.81
N VAL A 168 3.26 -2.72 1.83
CA VAL A 168 1.96 -2.68 1.14
C VAL A 168 1.11 -1.57 1.75
N VAL A 169 0.55 -0.70 0.91
CA VAL A 169 -0.38 0.36 1.33
C VAL A 169 -1.80 -0.01 0.95
N PHE A 170 -2.66 -0.16 1.95
CA PHE A 170 -4.11 -0.21 1.79
C PHE A 170 -4.64 1.21 1.76
N THR A 171 -5.03 1.69 0.59
CA THR A 171 -5.72 2.97 0.46
C THR A 171 -7.21 2.73 0.48
N ILE A 172 -7.88 3.27 1.49
CA ILE A 172 -9.33 3.26 1.60
C ILE A 172 -9.83 4.59 1.06
N VAL A 173 -10.32 4.60 -0.17
CA VAL A 173 -10.81 5.82 -0.82
C VAL A 173 -12.30 5.95 -0.56
N ALA A 174 -12.68 7.03 0.13
CA ALA A 174 -14.07 7.40 0.26
C ALA A 174 -14.62 7.83 -1.11
N PHE A 175 -15.43 6.99 -1.76
CA PHE A 175 -16.27 7.46 -2.85
C PHE A 175 -17.31 8.37 -2.22
N SER A 176 -17.07 9.68 -2.27
CA SER A 176 -18.17 10.63 -2.31
C SER A 176 -17.99 11.46 -3.56
N ALA A 177 -19.04 11.54 -4.39
CA ALA A 177 -19.11 12.45 -5.52
C ALA A 177 -18.85 13.92 -5.14
N SER A 178 -18.87 14.23 -3.84
CA SER A 178 -18.61 15.55 -3.25
C SER A 178 -17.12 15.88 -3.07
N THR A 179 -16.22 14.89 -3.10
CA THR A 179 -14.79 15.07 -2.73
C THR A 179 -13.87 15.14 -3.96
N LEU A 180 -14.41 14.91 -5.16
CA LEU A 180 -13.68 14.93 -6.44
C LEU A 180 -14.00 16.16 -7.33
N CYS A 181 -14.75 17.14 -6.80
CA CYS A 181 -14.97 18.45 -7.41
C CYS A 181 -14.29 19.56 -6.60
#